data_AF-A0A821JRV4-F1
#
_entry.id   AF-A0A821JRV4-F1
#
_cell.length_a   1.000
_cell.length_b   1.000
_cell.length_c   1.000
_cell.angle_alpha   90.00
_cell.angle_beta   90.00
_cell.angle_gamma   90.00
#
_symmetry.space_group_name_H-M   'P 1'
#
loop_
_entity.id
_entity.type
_entity.pdbx_description
1 polymer ?
#
loop_
_entity_poly.entity_id
_entity_poly.type
_entity_poly.pdbx_seq_one_letter_code
_entity_poly.pdbx_strand_id
1 'polypeptide(L)'
;LIFCRRCLNDWRQASNDEIDLHFLNALVSILHLLSSSNNKIYLAYFNNDKQKKTLTINQFHQQIQFRLCQTNSDLKQEIFSRLQMWKNSYGVLLFLYSCLMTKTIDLLKKEIDDETTLPLIDIAHGHGSQCLTNLLITGFATPHCFDGDKDISGFKLYGIRQQAYIGFLSSLEIYRLMEVGWFLKNPKTPIWILGSETHLTVIFSREQALVELENDTPLKKALK
;
A
#
# COMPACT_ATOMS: atom_id res chain seq x y z
N LEU A 1 -8.04 -8.70 5.82
CA LEU A 1 -8.62 -10.04 5.57
C LEU A 1 -7.56 -11.08 5.84
N ILE A 2 -7.90 -12.08 6.65
CA ILE A 2 -6.94 -13.06 7.15
C ILE A 2 -7.17 -14.37 6.39
N PHE A 3 -6.47 -14.55 5.26
CA PHE A 3 -6.38 -15.86 4.60
C PHE A 3 -5.14 -16.59 5.11
N CYS A 4 -5.17 -16.95 6.38
CA CYS A 4 -4.15 -17.81 6.97
C CYS A 4 -4.50 -19.27 6.71
N ARG A 5 -3.51 -20.12 6.44
CA ARG A 5 -3.70 -21.59 6.42
C ARG A 5 -4.32 -22.13 7.72
N ARG A 6 -4.09 -21.44 8.86
CA ARG A 6 -4.69 -21.81 10.15
C ARG A 6 -6.16 -21.42 10.28
N CYS A 7 -6.59 -20.36 9.59
CA CYS A 7 -7.95 -19.81 9.68
C CYS A 7 -8.85 -20.26 8.51
N LEU A 8 -8.45 -21.30 7.75
CA LEU A 8 -9.14 -21.76 6.53
C LEU A 8 -10.62 -22.11 6.74
N ASN A 9 -11.00 -22.50 7.96
CA ASN A 9 -12.36 -22.89 8.30
C ASN A 9 -13.14 -21.81 9.08
N ASP A 10 -12.45 -20.90 9.79
CA ASP A 10 -13.12 -19.94 10.68
C ASP A 10 -12.45 -18.56 10.72
N TRP A 11 -12.12 -18.00 9.56
CA TRP A 11 -11.51 -16.65 9.43
C TRP A 11 -12.33 -15.53 10.08
N ARG A 12 -13.62 -15.76 10.38
CA ARG A 12 -14.50 -14.83 11.10
C ARG A 12 -14.34 -14.90 12.63
N GLN A 13 -13.70 -15.94 13.14
CA GLN A 13 -13.48 -16.19 14.58
C GLN A 13 -11.98 -16.27 14.90
N ALA A 14 -11.16 -15.44 14.25
CA ALA A 14 -9.74 -15.35 14.56
C ALA A 14 -9.54 -14.86 16.00
N SER A 15 -8.59 -15.47 16.73
CA SER A 15 -8.23 -14.99 18.07
C SER A 15 -7.54 -13.63 18.02
N ASN A 16 -7.50 -12.91 19.14
CA ASN A 16 -6.76 -11.65 19.21
C ASN A 16 -5.29 -11.84 18.82
N ASP A 17 -4.64 -12.90 19.29
CA ASP A 17 -3.24 -13.19 18.93
C ASP A 17 -3.05 -13.42 17.42
N GLU A 18 -4.03 -14.05 16.76
CA GLU A 18 -4.01 -14.22 15.31
C GLU A 18 -4.17 -12.87 14.60
N ILE A 19 -5.13 -12.05 15.02
CA ILE A 19 -5.35 -10.70 14.47
C ILE A 19 -4.07 -9.87 14.60
N ASP A 20 -3.42 -9.93 15.76
CA ASP A 20 -2.18 -9.22 16.09
C ASP A 20 -1.03 -9.65 15.18
N LEU A 21 -0.88 -10.96 15.00
CA LEU A 21 0.12 -11.54 14.10
C LEU A 21 -0.14 -11.15 12.64
N HIS A 22 -1.40 -11.16 12.19
CA HIS A 22 -1.75 -10.78 10.83
C HIS A 22 -1.56 -9.29 10.58
N PHE A 23 -1.90 -8.45 11.55
CA PHE A 23 -1.64 -7.02 11.51
C PHE A 23 -0.13 -6.74 11.42
N LEU A 24 0.68 -7.35 12.29
CA LEU A 24 2.14 -7.27 12.24
C LEU A 24 2.68 -7.67 10.87
N ASN A 25 2.27 -8.83 10.35
CA ASN A 25 2.75 -9.34 9.07
C ASN A 25 2.34 -8.44 7.89
N ALA A 26 1.16 -7.83 7.94
CA ALA A 26 0.70 -6.88 6.92
C ALA A 26 1.58 -5.62 6.90
N LEU A 27 1.83 -5.00 8.07
CA LEU A 27 2.69 -3.83 8.18
C LEU A 27 4.11 -4.12 7.67
N VAL A 28 4.68 -5.25 8.09
CA VAL A 28 6.01 -5.70 7.66
C VAL A 28 6.07 -5.92 6.14
N SER A 29 5.05 -6.56 5.56
CA SER A 29 5.01 -6.84 4.12
C SER A 29 4.95 -5.57 3.29
N ILE A 30 4.12 -4.60 3.70
CA ILE A 30 4.02 -3.31 2.99
C ILE A 30 5.32 -2.52 3.14
N LEU A 31 5.92 -2.46 4.33
CA LEU A 31 7.19 -1.74 4.52
C LEU A 31 8.33 -2.36 3.70
N HIS A 32 8.36 -3.69 3.58
CA HIS A 32 9.32 -4.37 2.69
C HIS A 32 9.06 -4.10 1.21
N LEU A 33 7.80 -3.99 0.80
CA LEU A 33 7.44 -3.60 -0.57
C LEU A 33 8.02 -2.21 -0.91
N LEU A 34 8.07 -1.31 0.07
CA LEU A 34 8.54 0.06 -0.08
C LEU A 34 10.06 0.22 0.04
N SER A 35 10.73 -0.72 0.72
CA SER A 35 12.17 -0.63 0.92
C SER A 35 12.90 -0.93 -0.40
N SER A 36 13.55 0.10 -0.97
CA SER A 36 14.50 -0.06 -2.08
C SER A 36 15.70 -0.93 -1.65
N SER A 37 16.53 -1.32 -2.63
CA SER A 37 17.67 -2.27 -2.61
C SER A 37 18.60 -2.34 -1.38
N ASN A 38 18.54 -1.37 -0.47
CA ASN A 38 19.36 -1.30 0.75
C ASN A 38 18.66 -1.84 2.02
N ASN A 39 17.44 -2.37 1.94
CA ASN A 39 16.67 -2.90 3.07
C ASN A 39 16.54 -1.95 4.28
N LYS A 40 16.63 -0.64 4.04
CA LYS A 40 16.47 0.39 5.06
C LYS A 40 14.99 0.68 5.23
N ILE A 41 14.44 0.40 6.40
CA ILE A 41 13.04 0.67 6.74
C ILE A 41 13.01 1.66 7.91
N TYR A 42 12.22 2.72 7.77
CA TYR A 42 12.05 3.74 8.80
C TYR A 42 10.69 3.55 9.47
N LEU A 43 10.68 3.33 10.78
CA LEU A 43 9.47 3.23 11.59
C LEU A 43 9.23 4.53 12.34
N ALA A 44 8.07 5.13 12.12
CA ALA A 44 7.59 6.24 12.92
C ALA A 44 7.04 5.74 14.26
N TYR A 45 7.37 6.43 15.35
CA TYR A 45 6.87 6.12 16.68
C TYR A 45 6.81 7.36 17.56
N PHE A 46 6.14 7.22 18.71
CA PHE A 46 6.19 8.19 19.81
C PHE A 46 7.00 7.64 20.99
N ASN A 47 7.63 8.52 21.78
CA ASN A 47 8.34 8.09 22.99
C ASN A 47 7.41 7.55 24.09
N ASN A 48 6.15 7.98 24.11
CA ASN A 48 5.17 7.60 25.13
C ASN A 48 3.93 6.97 24.49
N ASP A 49 3.62 5.73 24.89
CA ASP A 49 2.44 4.99 24.43
C ASP A 49 1.11 5.52 25.00
N LYS A 50 1.15 6.29 26.09
CA LYS A 50 -0.04 6.77 26.80
C LYS A 50 -0.53 8.12 26.26
N GLN A 51 -1.00 8.15 25.02
CA GLN A 51 -1.67 9.34 24.48
C GLN A 51 -3.15 9.33 24.87
N LYS A 52 -3.50 10.06 25.93
CA LYS A 52 -4.89 10.23 26.39
C LYS A 52 -5.60 11.44 25.79
N LYS A 53 -4.89 12.31 25.05
CA LYS A 53 -5.42 13.58 24.53
C LYS A 53 -5.12 13.71 23.04
N THR A 54 -6.09 14.20 22.29
CA THR A 54 -5.93 14.56 20.88
C THR A 54 -4.84 15.63 20.74
N LEU A 55 -3.79 15.30 20.00
CA LEU A 55 -2.69 16.19 19.61
C LEU A 55 -3.15 17.17 18.53
N THR A 56 -2.64 18.40 18.59
CA THR A 56 -2.67 19.31 17.44
C THR A 56 -1.65 18.87 16.38
N ILE A 57 -1.77 19.38 15.15
CA ILE A 57 -0.83 19.08 14.05
C ILE A 57 0.62 19.36 14.47
N ASN A 58 0.87 20.52 15.10
CA ASN A 58 2.21 20.90 15.55
C ASN A 58 2.73 19.97 16.66
N GLN A 59 1.88 19.56 17.60
CA GLN A 59 2.26 18.63 18.65
C GLN A 59 2.58 17.24 18.10
N PHE A 60 1.82 16.77 17.11
CA PHE A 60 2.09 15.51 16.43
C PHE A 60 3.48 15.54 15.76
N HIS A 61 3.76 16.57 14.96
CA HIS A 61 5.05 16.71 14.27
C HIS A 61 6.25 16.94 15.20
N GLN A 62 6.04 17.55 16.37
CA GLN A 62 7.10 17.68 17.38
C GLN A 62 7.43 16.37 18.10
N GLN A 63 6.48 15.42 18.15
CA GLN A 63 6.61 14.19 18.91
C GLN A 63 7.02 12.98 18.06
N ILE A 64 6.74 13.00 16.75
CA ILE A 64 7.08 11.88 15.87
C ILE A 64 8.59 11.69 15.78
N GLN A 65 9.03 10.45 15.96
CA GLN A 65 10.42 10.04 15.82
C GLN A 65 10.53 8.87 14.86
N PHE A 66 11.74 8.63 14.33
CA PHE A 66 12.00 7.57 13.36
C PHE A 66 13.10 6.62 13.84
N ARG A 67 12.82 5.33 13.78
CA ARG A 67 13.78 4.25 14.02
C ARG A 67 14.16 3.59 12.69
N LEU A 68 15.45 3.47 12.41
CA LEU A 68 15.95 2.71 11.27
C LEU A 68 16.05 1.24 11.63
N CYS A 69 15.38 0.39 10.86
CA CYS A 69 15.48 -1.06 10.90
C CYS A 69 16.19 -1.56 9.63
N GLN A 70 17.17 -2.44 9.80
CA GLN A 70 17.95 -3.01 8.68
C GLN A 70 17.71 -4.51 8.49
N THR A 71 17.04 -5.17 9.44
CA THR A 71 16.75 -6.61 9.37
C THR A 71 15.26 -6.86 9.62
N ASN A 72 14.75 -7.95 9.05
CA ASN A 72 13.36 -8.36 9.24
C ASN A 72 13.05 -8.70 10.71
N SER A 73 14.02 -9.25 11.44
CA SER A 73 13.88 -9.57 12.86
C SER A 73 13.72 -8.31 13.71
N ASP A 74 14.60 -7.32 13.49
CA ASP A 74 14.56 -6.03 14.18
C ASP A 74 13.24 -5.28 13.88
N LEU A 75 12.84 -5.24 12.61
CA LEU A 75 11.56 -4.65 12.18
C LEU A 75 10.36 -5.30 12.90
N LYS A 76 10.29 -6.63 12.94
CA LYS A 76 9.22 -7.36 13.61
C LYS A 76 9.21 -7.07 15.11
N GLN A 77 10.37 -7.06 15.75
CA GLN A 77 10.52 -6.80 17.17
C GLN A 77 10.08 -5.37 17.54
N GLU A 78 10.47 -4.37 16.77
CA GLU A 78 10.10 -2.97 17.00
C GLU A 78 8.59 -2.74 16.83
N ILE A 79 7.97 -3.30 15.77
CA ILE A 79 6.51 -3.19 15.59
C ILE A 79 5.77 -3.95 16.70
N PHE A 80 6.21 -5.16 17.04
CA PHE A 80 5.55 -6.00 18.06
C PHE A 80 5.64 -5.38 19.46
N SER A 81 6.80 -4.84 19.84
CA SER A 81 6.98 -4.19 21.16
C SER A 81 6.06 -2.98 21.36
N ARG A 82 5.62 -2.33 20.26
CA ARG A 82 4.78 -1.13 20.25
C ARG A 82 3.40 -1.39 19.64
N LEU A 83 2.96 -2.65 19.53
CA LEU A 83 1.78 -3.03 18.74
C LEU A 83 0.52 -2.23 19.09
N GLN A 84 0.34 -1.90 20.37
CA GLN A 84 -0.80 -1.10 20.83
C GLN A 84 -0.79 0.32 20.28
N MET A 85 0.38 0.94 20.09
CA MET A 85 0.49 2.27 19.46
C MET A 85 -0.05 2.25 18.04
N TRP A 86 0.33 1.24 17.26
CA TRP A 86 -0.10 1.08 15.87
C TRP A 86 -1.59 0.83 15.70
N LYS A 87 -2.25 0.31 16.75
CA LYS A 87 -3.69 0.02 16.77
C LYS A 87 -4.54 1.14 17.36
N ASN A 88 -3.91 2.12 18.00
CA ASN A 88 -4.61 3.19 18.69
C ASN A 88 -4.70 4.46 17.82
N SER A 89 -5.16 5.56 18.40
CA SER A 89 -5.16 6.87 17.79
C SER A 89 -3.78 7.18 17.17
N TYR A 90 -3.79 7.70 15.94
CA TYR A 90 -2.62 8.02 15.14
C TYR A 90 -1.83 6.85 14.53
N GLY A 91 -2.18 5.59 14.81
CA GLY A 91 -1.48 4.42 14.23
C GLY A 91 -1.41 4.44 12.70
N VAL A 92 -2.49 4.87 12.04
CA VAL A 92 -2.53 5.06 10.58
C VAL A 92 -1.58 6.17 10.11
N LEU A 93 -1.47 7.28 10.85
CA LEU A 93 -0.51 8.33 10.52
C LEU A 93 0.93 7.85 10.72
N LEU A 94 1.24 7.20 11.84
CA LEU A 94 2.58 6.62 12.06
C LEU A 94 2.94 5.64 10.93
N PHE A 95 1.99 4.81 10.50
CA PHE A 95 2.18 3.94 9.35
C PHE A 95 2.42 4.69 8.05
N LEU A 96 1.65 5.72 7.76
CA LEU A 96 1.87 6.56 6.59
C LEU A 96 3.27 7.18 6.60
N TYR A 97 3.69 7.81 7.70
CA TYR A 97 5.03 8.41 7.81
C TYR A 97 6.14 7.35 7.69
N SER A 98 5.93 6.15 8.22
CA SER A 98 6.87 5.03 8.05
C SER A 98 7.02 4.64 6.58
N CYS A 99 5.91 4.58 5.84
CA CYS A 99 5.90 4.29 4.42
C CYS A 99 6.64 5.37 3.61
N LEU A 100 6.33 6.65 3.88
CA LEU A 100 6.94 7.79 3.17
C LEU A 100 8.45 7.88 3.41
N MET A 101 8.90 7.67 4.66
CA MET A 101 10.33 7.72 4.99
C MET A 101 11.08 6.49 4.48
N THR A 102 10.46 5.32 4.47
CA THR A 102 11.02 4.09 3.89
C THR A 102 11.20 4.23 2.37
N LYS A 103 10.20 4.80 1.68
CA LYS A 103 10.29 5.07 0.25
C LYS A 103 11.22 6.24 -0.08
N THR A 104 11.35 7.22 0.82
CA THR A 104 11.99 8.53 0.66
C THR A 104 11.22 9.52 -0.21
N ILE A 105 11.24 10.80 0.18
CA ILE A 105 10.53 11.88 -0.52
C ILE A 105 11.07 12.09 -1.94
N ASP A 106 12.39 11.98 -2.14
CA ASP A 106 13.01 12.19 -3.45
C ASP A 106 12.60 11.12 -4.47
N LEU A 107 12.46 9.86 -4.04
CA LEU A 107 11.94 8.81 -4.91
C LEU A 107 10.45 9.02 -5.19
N LEU A 108 9.65 9.36 -4.17
CA LEU A 108 8.22 9.63 -4.37
C LEU A 108 7.97 10.73 -5.41
N LYS A 109 8.69 11.85 -5.33
CA LYS A 109 8.59 12.96 -6.29
C LYS A 109 8.87 12.52 -7.73
N LYS A 110 9.92 11.71 -7.91
CA LYS A 110 10.27 11.15 -9.23
C LYS A 110 9.21 10.20 -9.79
N GLU A 111 8.48 9.50 -8.93
CA GLU A 111 7.48 8.51 -9.34
C GLU A 111 6.10 9.11 -9.60
N ILE A 112 5.73 10.15 -8.85
CA ILE A 112 4.47 10.88 -9.00
C ILE A 112 4.47 11.71 -10.29
N ASP A 113 5.66 12.00 -10.84
CA ASP A 113 5.91 12.90 -11.96
C ASP A 113 5.73 14.36 -11.53
N ASP A 114 6.86 15.06 -11.30
CA ASP A 114 7.01 16.37 -10.61
C ASP A 114 6.15 17.50 -11.22
N GLU A 115 5.60 17.32 -12.43
CA GLU A 115 4.68 18.28 -13.05
C GLU A 115 3.27 18.25 -12.43
N THR A 116 2.90 17.17 -11.74
CA THR A 116 1.61 17.05 -11.07
C THR A 116 1.73 17.45 -9.60
N THR A 117 1.26 18.66 -9.27
CA THR A 117 1.18 19.18 -7.88
C THR A 117 0.11 18.49 -7.03
N LEU A 118 -0.17 17.20 -7.29
CA LEU A 118 -1.23 16.46 -6.63
C LEU A 118 -0.79 16.02 -5.23
N PRO A 119 -1.51 16.44 -4.17
CA PRO A 119 -1.18 16.00 -2.83
C PRO A 119 -1.50 14.51 -2.66
N LEU A 120 -0.67 13.79 -1.90
CA LEU A 120 -0.91 12.37 -1.61
C LEU A 120 -2.23 12.14 -0.85
N ILE A 121 -2.65 13.15 -0.09
CA ILE A 121 -3.92 13.19 0.64
C ILE A 121 -4.65 14.45 0.20
N ASP A 122 -5.88 14.29 -0.28
CA ASP A 122 -6.77 15.39 -0.66
C ASP A 122 -7.02 16.32 0.53
N ILE A 123 -6.83 17.62 0.33
CA ILE A 123 -6.92 18.63 1.39
C ILE A 123 -8.37 18.86 1.80
N ALA A 124 -9.31 18.73 0.87
CA ALA A 124 -10.72 19.03 1.11
C ALA A 124 -11.42 17.92 1.92
N HIS A 125 -11.13 16.65 1.61
CA HIS A 125 -11.87 15.50 2.15
C HIS A 125 -10.98 14.47 2.87
N GLY A 126 -9.65 14.62 2.83
CA GLY A 126 -8.72 13.69 3.48
C GLY A 126 -8.58 12.35 2.77
N HIS A 127 -9.00 12.25 1.51
CA HIS A 127 -8.92 11.02 0.72
C HIS A 127 -7.48 10.75 0.25
N GLY A 128 -7.05 9.49 0.30
CA GLY A 128 -5.79 9.08 -0.31
C GLY A 128 -5.87 9.19 -1.83
N SER A 129 -4.85 9.79 -2.44
CA SER A 129 -4.69 9.86 -3.90
C SER A 129 -4.49 8.48 -4.52
N GLN A 130 -4.61 8.41 -5.86
CA GLN A 130 -4.24 7.21 -6.60
C GLN A 130 -2.75 6.87 -6.42
N CYS A 131 -1.87 7.87 -6.36
CA CYS A 131 -0.45 7.68 -6.08
C CYS A 131 -0.21 6.97 -4.74
N LEU A 132 -0.93 7.37 -3.69
CA LEU A 132 -0.85 6.73 -2.38
C LEU A 132 -1.36 5.28 -2.43
N THR A 133 -2.45 5.04 -3.15
CA THR A 133 -2.99 3.68 -3.34
C THR A 133 -1.99 2.79 -4.07
N ASN A 134 -1.45 3.26 -5.20
CA ASN A 134 -0.47 2.55 -6.01
C ASN A 134 0.83 2.30 -5.22
N LEU A 135 1.30 3.27 -4.44
CA LEU A 135 2.44 3.12 -3.55
C LEU A 135 2.25 1.94 -2.58
N LEU A 136 1.09 1.87 -1.92
CA LEU A 136 0.85 0.85 -0.89
C LEU A 136 0.65 -0.57 -1.47
N ILE A 137 0.18 -0.70 -2.71
CA ILE A 137 -0.09 -2.02 -3.32
C ILE A 137 0.99 -2.51 -4.28
N THR A 138 1.77 -1.59 -4.87
CA THR A 138 2.81 -1.91 -5.86
C THR A 138 4.22 -1.50 -5.44
N GLY A 139 4.34 -0.63 -4.44
CA GLY A 139 5.61 -0.01 -4.08
C GLY A 139 6.03 1.15 -4.98
N PHE A 140 5.20 1.55 -5.95
CA PHE A 140 5.48 2.59 -6.94
C PHE A 140 4.37 3.66 -6.93
N ALA A 141 4.73 4.93 -6.73
CA ALA A 141 3.77 6.02 -6.49
C ALA A 141 3.26 6.73 -7.76
N THR A 142 3.18 6.03 -8.89
CA THR A 142 2.60 6.60 -10.11
C THR A 142 1.12 6.97 -9.93
N PRO A 143 0.64 8.07 -10.54
CA PRO A 143 -0.80 8.37 -10.61
C PRO A 143 -1.57 7.42 -11.55
N HIS A 144 -0.88 6.66 -12.39
CA HIS A 144 -1.48 5.89 -13.48
C HIS A 144 -1.73 4.43 -13.10
N CYS A 145 -2.81 3.86 -13.66
CA CYS A 145 -3.19 2.46 -13.40
C CYS A 145 -3.01 1.52 -14.61
N PHE A 146 -2.59 2.04 -15.77
CA PHE A 146 -2.30 1.21 -16.95
C PHE A 146 -0.97 0.46 -16.81
N ASP A 147 -0.76 -0.56 -17.63
CA ASP A 147 0.47 -1.35 -17.63
C ASP A 147 1.58 -0.69 -18.44
N GLY A 148 2.81 -0.79 -17.95
CA GLY A 148 4.02 -0.33 -18.61
C GLY A 148 4.11 1.19 -18.72
N ASP A 149 5.28 1.68 -19.11
CA ASP A 149 5.47 3.10 -19.37
C ASP A 149 4.94 3.42 -20.78
N LYS A 150 4.23 4.54 -20.92
CA LYS A 150 3.70 5.05 -22.21
C LYS A 150 4.46 6.32 -22.60
N ASP A 151 4.81 6.44 -23.88
CA ASP A 151 5.36 7.67 -24.45
C ASP A 151 4.29 8.30 -25.35
N ILE A 152 3.80 9.48 -24.96
CA ILE A 152 2.79 10.23 -25.69
C ILE A 152 3.43 11.51 -26.18
N SER A 153 3.85 11.54 -27.45
CA SER A 153 4.43 12.73 -28.07
C SER A 153 5.65 13.30 -27.32
N GLY A 154 6.48 12.44 -26.72
CA GLY A 154 7.65 12.83 -25.93
C GLY A 154 7.39 12.97 -24.43
N PHE A 155 6.13 12.88 -23.99
CA PHE A 155 5.77 12.82 -22.58
C PHE A 155 5.77 11.36 -22.09
N LYS A 156 6.66 11.04 -21.15
CA LYS A 156 6.74 9.71 -20.56
C LYS A 156 5.82 9.61 -19.35
N LEU A 157 4.78 8.80 -19.48
CA LEU A 157 3.87 8.47 -18.40
C LEU A 157 4.24 7.10 -17.83
N TYR A 158 4.53 7.05 -16.54
CA TYR A 158 4.96 5.81 -15.88
C TYR A 158 3.75 4.98 -15.46
N GLY A 159 3.59 3.77 -15.98
CA GLY A 159 2.50 2.87 -15.56
C GLY A 159 2.93 1.89 -14.47
N ILE A 160 2.08 0.90 -14.24
CA ILE A 160 2.37 -0.23 -13.38
C ILE A 160 3.30 -1.18 -14.14
N ARG A 161 4.42 -1.57 -13.53
CA ARG A 161 5.50 -2.29 -14.25
C ARG A 161 5.50 -3.80 -14.05
N GLN A 162 4.76 -4.29 -13.07
CA GLN A 162 4.75 -5.70 -12.70
C GLN A 162 3.43 -6.07 -12.04
N GLN A 163 3.11 -7.36 -12.10
CA GLN A 163 1.92 -7.91 -11.45
C GLN A 163 1.94 -7.68 -9.93
N ALA A 164 0.92 -6.99 -9.42
CA ALA A 164 0.79 -6.67 -8.00
C ALA A 164 0.36 -7.90 -7.18
N TYR A 165 0.66 -7.90 -5.87
CA TYR A 165 0.24 -9.02 -5.01
C TYR A 165 -1.26 -8.99 -4.71
N ILE A 166 -1.80 -7.78 -4.48
CA ILE A 166 -3.22 -7.49 -4.44
C ILE A 166 -3.56 -6.52 -5.59
N GLY A 167 -4.77 -6.62 -6.11
CA GLY A 167 -5.19 -5.86 -7.27
C GLY A 167 -5.87 -4.55 -6.93
N PHE A 168 -6.13 -3.78 -7.97
CA PHE A 168 -6.97 -2.59 -7.91
C PHE A 168 -7.94 -2.61 -9.08
N LEU A 169 -9.18 -2.21 -8.81
CA LEU A 169 -10.25 -2.01 -9.78
C LEU A 169 -10.88 -0.65 -9.50
N SER A 170 -11.46 -0.01 -10.53
CA SER A 170 -12.12 1.28 -10.34
C SER A 170 -13.45 1.32 -11.07
N SER A 171 -14.49 1.85 -10.43
CA SER A 171 -15.77 2.13 -11.09
C SER A 171 -15.63 3.23 -12.16
N LEU A 172 -14.60 4.08 -12.07
CA LEU A 172 -14.32 5.14 -13.05
C LEU A 172 -13.93 4.59 -14.42
N GLU A 173 -13.50 3.33 -14.50
CA GLU A 173 -13.19 2.66 -15.77
C GLU A 173 -14.45 2.47 -16.64
N ILE A 174 -15.62 2.24 -16.03
CA ILE A 174 -16.90 2.13 -16.76
C ILE A 174 -17.22 3.44 -17.48
N TYR A 175 -16.88 4.57 -16.87
CA TYR A 175 -17.05 5.91 -17.43
C TYR A 175 -15.91 6.33 -18.35
N ARG A 176 -14.92 5.46 -18.60
CA ARG A 176 -13.72 5.74 -19.40
C ARG A 176 -12.90 6.93 -18.89
N LEU A 177 -13.00 7.23 -17.59
CA LEU A 177 -12.24 8.31 -16.95
C LEU A 177 -10.83 7.86 -16.55
N MET A 178 -10.61 6.54 -16.44
CA MET A 178 -9.29 5.95 -16.25
C MET A 178 -9.20 4.56 -16.87
N GLU A 179 -7.98 4.10 -17.12
CA GLU A 179 -7.66 2.76 -17.59
C GLU A 179 -6.96 2.00 -16.46
N VAL A 180 -7.49 0.83 -16.09
CA VAL A 180 -6.82 -0.09 -15.17
C VAL A 180 -6.21 -1.24 -15.98
N GLY A 181 -4.90 -1.39 -15.87
CA GLY A 181 -4.11 -2.38 -16.58
C GLY A 181 -4.28 -3.80 -16.04
N TRP A 182 -3.77 -4.77 -16.79
CA TRP A 182 -3.78 -6.18 -16.45
C TRP A 182 -3.01 -6.46 -15.15
N PHE A 183 -1.90 -5.75 -14.87
CA PHE A 183 -1.12 -5.99 -13.66
C PHE A 183 -1.87 -5.69 -12.35
N LEU A 184 -2.87 -4.80 -12.41
CA LEU A 184 -3.75 -4.48 -11.29
C LEU A 184 -5.06 -5.28 -11.33
N LYS A 185 -5.61 -5.55 -12.53
CA LYS A 185 -6.82 -6.37 -12.70
C LYS A 185 -6.59 -7.84 -12.37
N ASN A 186 -5.40 -8.35 -12.66
CA ASN A 186 -5.01 -9.72 -12.47
C ASN A 186 -3.84 -9.81 -11.47
N PRO A 187 -4.09 -9.59 -10.17
CA PRO A 187 -3.07 -9.70 -9.13
C PRO A 187 -2.65 -11.15 -8.87
N LYS A 188 -1.57 -11.34 -8.09
CA LYS A 188 -1.08 -12.69 -7.71
C LYS A 188 -1.99 -13.40 -6.70
N THR A 189 -2.86 -12.67 -6.02
CA THR A 189 -3.85 -13.23 -5.10
C THR A 189 -5.23 -12.67 -5.41
N PRO A 190 -6.31 -13.44 -5.25
CA PRO A 190 -7.68 -13.01 -5.55
C PRO A 190 -8.23 -12.03 -4.49
N ILE A 191 -7.55 -10.90 -4.33
CA ILE A 191 -7.87 -9.79 -3.44
C ILE A 191 -7.70 -8.51 -4.24
N TRP A 192 -8.71 -7.66 -4.25
CA TRP A 192 -8.68 -6.37 -4.94
C TRP A 192 -9.19 -5.27 -4.03
N ILE A 193 -8.62 -4.08 -4.21
CA ILE A 193 -9.22 -2.83 -3.77
C ILE A 193 -10.09 -2.31 -4.91
N LEU A 194 -11.38 -2.14 -4.67
CA LEU A 194 -12.31 -1.48 -5.58
C LEU A 194 -12.45 0.00 -5.17
N GLY A 195 -11.95 0.90 -6.01
CA GLY A 195 -12.16 2.33 -5.88
C GLY A 195 -13.48 2.77 -6.52
N SER A 196 -14.27 3.53 -5.76
CA SER A 196 -15.34 4.37 -6.29
C SER A 196 -14.91 5.84 -6.30
N GLU A 197 -15.82 6.76 -6.59
CA GLU A 197 -15.56 8.20 -6.55
C GLU A 197 -15.03 8.69 -5.20
N THR A 198 -15.45 8.06 -4.09
CA THR A 198 -15.17 8.55 -2.73
C THR A 198 -14.78 7.46 -1.73
N HIS A 199 -14.90 6.18 -2.09
CA HIS A 199 -14.69 5.07 -1.16
C HIS A 199 -13.80 3.98 -1.76
N LEU A 200 -12.99 3.36 -0.89
CA LEU A 200 -12.25 2.15 -1.21
C LEU A 200 -12.93 0.95 -0.51
N THR A 201 -13.19 -0.10 -1.26
CA THR A 201 -13.76 -1.36 -0.75
C THR A 201 -12.81 -2.51 -1.04
N VAL A 202 -12.62 -3.42 -0.10
CA VAL A 202 -11.85 -4.64 -0.37
C VAL A 202 -12.80 -5.76 -0.80
N ILE A 203 -12.56 -6.32 -1.98
CA ILE A 203 -13.22 -7.52 -2.48
C ILE A 203 -12.20 -8.66 -2.56
N PHE A 204 -12.65 -9.88 -2.34
CA PHE A 204 -11.78 -11.04 -2.36
C PHE A 204 -12.56 -12.29 -2.75
N SER A 205 -11.83 -13.32 -3.18
CA SER A 205 -12.36 -14.65 -3.42
C SER A 205 -11.42 -15.73 -2.89
N ARG A 206 -11.92 -16.94 -2.69
CA ARG A 206 -11.08 -18.13 -2.46
C ARG A 206 -10.71 -18.84 -3.77
N GLU A 207 -11.39 -18.50 -4.86
CA GLU A 207 -11.17 -19.09 -6.18
C GLU A 207 -9.88 -18.54 -6.79
N GLN A 208 -8.85 -19.38 -6.84
CA GLN A 208 -7.55 -19.00 -7.40
C GLN A 208 -7.59 -18.94 -8.93
N ALA A 209 -8.54 -19.61 -9.58
CA ALA A 209 -8.71 -19.55 -11.03
C ALA A 209 -9.15 -18.17 -11.53
N LEU A 210 -9.55 -17.24 -10.65
CA LEU A 210 -9.85 -15.86 -11.00
C LEU A 210 -8.61 -15.02 -11.31
N VAL A 211 -7.41 -15.55 -11.03
CA VAL A 211 -6.14 -14.87 -11.29
C VAL A 211 -5.17 -15.77 -12.06
N GLU A 212 -4.43 -15.17 -12.98
CA GLU A 212 -3.38 -15.85 -13.77
C GLU A 212 -1.98 -15.36 -13.37
N LEU A 213 -0.91 -16.09 -13.70
CA LEU A 213 0.47 -15.58 -13.48
C LEU A 213 0.91 -14.70 -14.65
N GLU A 214 1.84 -13.78 -14.41
CA GLU A 214 2.38 -12.85 -15.42
C GLU A 214 2.96 -13.50 -16.69
N ASN A 215 3.32 -14.78 -16.63
CA ASN A 215 3.78 -15.52 -17.81
C ASN A 215 2.66 -15.81 -18.82
N ASP A 216 1.41 -15.66 -18.40
CA ASP A 216 0.21 -16.01 -19.15
C ASP A 216 -0.62 -14.77 -19.53
N THR A 217 0.00 -13.58 -19.59
CA THR A 217 -0.72 -12.35 -19.99
C THR A 217 -1.37 -12.51 -21.37
N PRO A 218 -2.53 -11.87 -21.63
CA PRO A 218 -3.18 -11.90 -22.93
C PRO A 218 -2.25 -11.49 -24.07
N LEU A 219 -1.38 -10.51 -23.84
CA LEU A 219 -0.38 -10.07 -24.81
C LEU A 219 0.64 -11.17 -25.11
N LYS A 220 1.20 -11.84 -24.09
CA LYS A 220 2.15 -12.94 -24.28
C LYS A 220 1.50 -14.17 -24.92
N LYS A 221 0.23 -14.45 -24.61
CA LYS A 221 -0.57 -15.50 -25.25
C LYS A 221 -0.83 -15.20 -26.73
N ALA A 222 -1.10 -13.95 -27.08
CA ALA A 222 -1.31 -13.52 -28.47
C ALA A 222 -0.04 -13.56 -29.33
N LEU A 223 1.15 -13.58 -28.71
CA LEU A 223 2.44 -13.65 -29.37
C LEU A 223 3.01 -15.08 -29.52
N LYS A 224 2.30 -16.10 -29.01
CA LYS A 224 2.64 -17.53 -29.16
C LYS A 224 1.80 -18.16 -30.27
#